data_AF-A0A3D4GYU0-F1
#
_entry.id   AF-A0A3D4GYU0-F1
#
_cell.length_a   1.000
_cell.length_b   1.000
_cell.length_c   1.000
_cell.angle_alpha   90.00
_cell.angle_beta   90.00
_cell.angle_gamma   90.00
#
_symmetry.space_group_name_H-M   'P 1'
#
loop_
_entity.id
_entity.type
_entity.pdbx_description
1 polymer ?
#
loop_
_entity_poly.entity_id
_entity_poly.type
_entity_poly.pdbx_seq_one_letter_code
_entity_poly.pdbx_strand_id
1 'polypeptide(L)'
;QWTQIPYLTIVGVSFIPAVLYFLSVIFFVHLRARKTGIRPLKSEEIPGVGEVLSEGWHFFIPLLTLVGLLVYGFTPTFAATVGIVSIVVASWWRPEARMRLRDISDALSLGARNMVTTGVILLCSGIVVGVVLLVGIGIKFSLLISALAGSSLLLTICLIAVASLILGMGLPVTASYIVLAVLAAPSLTTLGASLLAAHLLIFWYSQDANVTPPVCLAAYSAAGIAGSDPLNTGLESWKIAKGLYIIPLLFCYTPILFEGPLWHTAETIIAATLGLLAFAIAFEGFHLKLLPLPSRLLYFASTVLLLFPSWRLHATGAALFLVLYTFQRFGRSREHSTR
;
A
#
# COMPACT_ATOMS: atom_id res chain seq x y z
N GLN A 1 -16.29 11.70 -5.69
CA GLN A 1 -17.21 12.75 -5.19
C GLN A 1 -16.43 13.87 -4.48
N TRP A 2 -15.65 13.57 -3.45
CA TRP A 2 -14.84 14.58 -2.74
C TRP A 2 -13.87 15.36 -3.64
N THR A 3 -13.16 14.64 -4.51
CA THR A 3 -12.19 15.24 -5.43
C THR A 3 -12.79 15.70 -6.76
N GLN A 4 -14.03 15.28 -7.08
CA GLN A 4 -14.62 15.38 -8.43
C GLN A 4 -13.77 14.78 -9.58
N ILE A 5 -12.72 14.00 -9.26
CA ILE A 5 -11.87 13.33 -10.24
C ILE A 5 -12.54 12.01 -10.69
N PRO A 6 -12.57 11.70 -12.00
CA PRO A 6 -13.09 10.43 -12.50
C PRO A 6 -12.39 9.22 -11.87
N TYR A 7 -13.15 8.18 -11.54
CA TYR A 7 -12.63 6.97 -10.90
C TYR A 7 -11.49 6.31 -11.70
N LEU A 8 -11.65 6.21 -13.02
CA LEU A 8 -10.61 5.64 -13.90
C LEU A 8 -9.29 6.40 -13.82
N THR A 9 -9.33 7.73 -13.68
CA THR A 9 -8.12 8.55 -13.51
C THR A 9 -7.43 8.20 -12.20
N ILE A 10 -8.19 8.06 -11.10
CA ILE A 10 -7.64 7.67 -9.79
C ILE A 10 -7.02 6.27 -9.87
N VAL A 11 -7.67 5.31 -10.52
CA VAL A 11 -7.12 3.96 -10.72
C VAL A 11 -5.84 4.00 -11.54
N GLY A 12 -5.84 4.74 -12.65
CA GLY A 12 -4.69 4.87 -13.56
C GLY A 12 -3.46 5.45 -12.85
N VAL A 13 -3.62 6.56 -12.12
CA VAL A 13 -2.50 7.18 -11.40
C VAL A 13 -2.05 6.35 -10.17
N SER A 14 -2.94 5.54 -9.60
CA SER A 14 -2.63 4.69 -8.43
C SER A 14 -1.93 3.38 -8.79
N PHE A 15 -1.87 3.02 -10.08
CA PHE A 15 -1.25 1.77 -10.52
C PHE A 15 0.23 1.68 -10.13
N ILE A 16 1.01 2.72 -10.43
CA ILE A 16 2.45 2.78 -10.12
C ILE A 16 2.71 2.70 -8.60
N PRO A 17 2.05 3.52 -7.74
CA PRO A 17 2.13 3.37 -6.30
C PRO A 17 1.80 1.95 -5.79
N ALA A 18 0.77 1.31 -6.35
CA ALA A 18 0.40 -0.05 -5.98
C ALA A 18 1.52 -1.04 -6.31
N VAL A 19 2.10 -0.97 -7.52
CA VAL A 19 3.24 -1.79 -7.92
C VAL A 19 4.44 -1.58 -7.00
N LEU A 20 4.77 -0.32 -6.67
CA LEU A 20 5.87 0.00 -5.74
C LEU A 20 5.64 -0.56 -4.33
N TYR A 21 4.40 -0.54 -3.84
CA TYR A 21 4.07 -1.14 -2.55
C TYR A 21 4.27 -2.65 -2.57
N PHE A 22 3.79 -3.35 -3.60
CA PHE A 22 4.03 -4.79 -3.78
C PHE A 22 5.52 -5.09 -3.90
N LEU A 23 6.27 -4.31 -4.68
CA LEU A 23 7.73 -4.46 -4.79
C LEU A 23 8.42 -4.27 -3.44
N SER A 24 8.03 -3.26 -2.66
CA SER A 24 8.55 -3.06 -1.30
C SER A 24 8.33 -4.30 -0.45
N VAL A 25 7.11 -4.86 -0.43
CA VAL A 25 6.80 -6.09 0.31
C VAL A 25 7.64 -7.26 -0.18
N ILE A 26 7.77 -7.43 -1.51
CA ILE A 26 8.61 -8.48 -2.12
C ILE A 26 10.06 -8.32 -1.69
N PHE A 27 10.61 -7.11 -1.68
CA PHE A 27 11.99 -6.87 -1.24
C PHE A 27 12.20 -7.31 0.21
N PHE A 28 11.31 -6.92 1.12
CA PHE A 28 11.37 -7.35 2.51
C PHE A 28 11.29 -8.87 2.65
N VAL A 29 10.29 -9.50 2.02
CA VAL A 29 10.09 -10.96 2.08
C VAL A 29 11.30 -11.71 1.49
N HIS A 30 11.81 -11.26 0.34
CA HIS A 30 12.96 -11.86 -0.32
C HIS A 30 14.24 -11.75 0.52
N LEU A 31 14.54 -10.56 1.05
CA LEU A 31 15.71 -10.34 1.88
C LEU A 31 15.64 -11.16 3.17
N ARG A 32 14.45 -11.24 3.78
CA ARG A 32 14.22 -12.04 4.97
C ARG A 32 14.38 -13.53 4.71
N ALA A 33 13.77 -14.05 3.64
CA ALA A 33 13.90 -15.45 3.26
C ALA A 33 15.36 -15.85 3.02
N ARG A 34 16.15 -14.97 2.38
CA ARG A 34 17.58 -15.18 2.20
C ARG A 34 18.39 -15.08 3.50
N LYS A 35 18.00 -14.19 4.40
CA LYS A 35 18.63 -14.02 5.72
C LYS A 35 18.41 -15.24 6.61
N THR A 36 17.21 -15.83 6.59
CA THR A 36 16.86 -17.03 7.37
C THR A 36 17.26 -18.34 6.68
N GLY A 37 17.71 -18.28 5.43
CA GLY A 37 18.16 -19.45 4.68
C GLY A 37 17.03 -20.37 4.22
N ILE A 38 15.81 -19.84 4.04
CA ILE A 38 14.70 -20.58 3.44
C ILE A 38 15.12 -21.01 2.04
N ARG A 39 15.20 -22.32 1.83
CA ARG A 39 15.60 -22.90 0.53
C ARG A 39 14.39 -22.90 -0.41
N PRO A 40 14.62 -22.67 -1.72
CA PRO A 40 13.57 -22.89 -2.70
C PRO A 40 13.14 -24.37 -2.67
N LEU A 41 11.86 -24.62 -2.93
CA LEU A 41 11.35 -25.97 -3.14
C LEU A 41 12.06 -26.63 -4.33
N LYS A 42 12.11 -27.97 -4.34
CA LYS A 42 12.66 -28.70 -5.49
C LYS A 42 11.80 -28.42 -6.72
N SER A 43 12.39 -28.35 -7.91
CA SER A 43 11.66 -28.07 -9.16
C SER A 43 10.51 -29.03 -9.44
N GLU A 44 10.58 -30.25 -8.89
CA GLU A 44 9.54 -31.29 -8.98
C GLU A 44 8.29 -30.99 -8.12
N GLU A 45 8.42 -30.17 -7.08
CA GLU A 45 7.32 -29.80 -6.17
C GLU A 45 6.63 -28.49 -6.60
N ILE A 46 7.15 -27.82 -7.62
CA ILE A 46 6.60 -26.58 -8.15
C ILE A 46 5.62 -26.94 -9.27
N PRO A 47 4.31 -26.70 -9.13
CA PRO A 47 3.36 -26.98 -10.19
C PRO A 47 3.71 -26.16 -11.44
N GLY A 48 3.52 -26.75 -12.61
CA GLY A 48 3.87 -26.09 -13.87
C GLY A 48 3.02 -24.83 -14.07
N VAL A 49 3.64 -23.72 -14.50
CA VAL A 49 2.91 -22.45 -14.74
C VAL A 49 1.72 -22.65 -15.69
N GLY A 50 1.88 -23.48 -16.72
CA GLY A 50 0.81 -23.83 -17.66
C GLY A 50 -0.33 -24.62 -17.02
N GLU A 51 -0.02 -25.55 -16.12
CA GLU A 51 -1.01 -26.34 -15.38
C GLU A 51 -1.86 -25.43 -14.49
N VAL A 52 -1.21 -24.58 -13.69
CA VAL A 52 -1.89 -23.59 -12.83
C VAL A 52 -2.74 -22.62 -13.64
N LEU A 53 -2.25 -22.12 -14.78
CA LEU A 53 -3.03 -21.27 -15.68
C LEU A 53 -4.23 -22.00 -16.28
N SER A 54 -4.07 -23.27 -16.67
CA SER A 54 -5.15 -24.09 -17.23
C SER A 54 -6.20 -24.47 -16.20
N GLU A 55 -5.84 -24.56 -14.92
CA GLU A 55 -6.81 -24.77 -13.85
C GLU A 55 -7.48 -23.46 -13.42
N GLY A 56 -6.76 -22.34 -13.47
CA GLY A 56 -7.20 -21.05 -12.93
C GLY A 56 -7.77 -20.06 -13.95
N TRP A 57 -7.81 -20.37 -15.26
CA TRP A 57 -8.17 -19.37 -16.29
C TRP A 57 -9.56 -18.74 -16.09
N HIS A 58 -10.51 -19.47 -15.51
CA HIS A 58 -11.87 -18.99 -15.25
C HIS A 58 -11.90 -17.82 -14.24
N PHE A 59 -10.89 -17.67 -13.36
CA PHE A 59 -10.76 -16.51 -12.47
C PHE A 59 -10.46 -15.20 -13.22
N PHE A 60 -9.98 -15.26 -14.46
CA PHE A 60 -9.81 -14.06 -15.28
C PHE A 60 -11.14 -13.52 -15.80
N ILE A 61 -12.18 -14.35 -15.95
CA ILE A 61 -13.48 -13.90 -16.48
C ILE A 61 -14.05 -12.76 -15.61
N PRO A 62 -14.18 -12.88 -14.27
CA PRO A 62 -14.72 -11.79 -13.48
C PRO A 62 -13.81 -10.57 -13.40
N LEU A 63 -12.49 -10.79 -13.36
CA LEU A 63 -11.52 -9.71 -13.33
C LEU A 63 -11.58 -8.87 -14.62
N LEU A 64 -11.53 -9.51 -15.77
CA LEU A 64 -11.60 -8.85 -17.08
C LEU A 64 -12.96 -8.19 -17.31
N THR A 65 -14.05 -8.83 -16.86
CA THR A 65 -15.39 -8.24 -16.95
C THR A 65 -15.48 -6.95 -16.12
N LEU A 66 -15.03 -6.99 -14.87
CA LEU A 66 -15.05 -5.83 -13.98
C LEU A 66 -14.16 -4.69 -14.50
N VAL A 67 -12.91 -5.01 -14.86
CA VAL A 67 -11.96 -4.01 -15.37
C VAL A 67 -12.41 -3.47 -16.74
N GLY A 68 -12.89 -4.33 -17.63
CA GLY A 68 -13.36 -3.95 -18.96
C GLY A 68 -14.56 -3.01 -18.90
N LEU A 69 -15.55 -3.28 -18.05
CA LEU A 69 -16.70 -2.40 -17.86
C LEU A 69 -16.31 -1.04 -17.28
N LEU A 70 -15.37 -1.04 -16.33
CA LEU A 70 -14.83 0.21 -15.80
C LEU A 70 -14.15 1.02 -16.90
N VAL A 71 -13.28 0.40 -17.70
CA VAL A 71 -12.56 1.07 -18.81
C VAL A 71 -13.53 1.60 -19.87
N TYR A 72 -14.64 0.91 -20.12
CA TYR A 72 -15.71 1.37 -21.02
C TYR A 72 -16.51 2.56 -20.44
N GLY A 73 -16.27 2.96 -19.19
CA GLY A 73 -16.88 4.12 -18.57
C GLY A 73 -18.15 3.82 -17.78
N PHE A 74 -18.48 2.55 -17.52
CA PHE A 74 -19.58 2.22 -16.62
C PHE A 74 -19.27 2.59 -15.17
N THR A 75 -20.31 2.78 -14.38
CA THR A 75 -20.14 3.10 -12.96
C THR A 75 -19.52 1.91 -12.21
N PRO A 76 -18.70 2.15 -11.17
CA PRO A 76 -18.12 1.06 -10.36
C PRO A 76 -19.16 0.11 -9.77
N THR A 77 -20.33 0.64 -9.38
CA THR A 77 -21.44 -0.17 -8.86
C THR A 77 -21.98 -1.13 -9.92
N PHE A 78 -22.20 -0.65 -11.15
CA PHE A 78 -22.67 -1.49 -12.25
C PHE A 78 -21.63 -2.56 -12.61
N ALA A 79 -20.36 -2.16 -12.73
CA ALA A 79 -19.26 -3.08 -13.01
C ALA A 79 -19.14 -4.18 -11.94
N ALA A 80 -19.33 -3.83 -10.65
CA ALA A 80 -19.34 -4.79 -9.55
C ALA A 80 -20.53 -5.76 -9.64
N THR A 81 -21.74 -5.29 -9.97
CA THR A 81 -22.92 -6.16 -10.13
C THR A 81 -22.73 -7.18 -11.25
N VAL A 82 -22.28 -6.74 -12.43
CA VAL A 82 -21.97 -7.65 -13.54
C VAL A 82 -20.79 -8.56 -13.19
N GLY A 83 -19.81 -8.04 -12.45
CA GLY A 83 -18.70 -8.81 -11.86
C GLY A 83 -19.20 -9.97 -10.99
N ILE A 84 -20.14 -9.74 -10.08
CA ILE A 84 -20.75 -10.80 -9.24
C ILE A 84 -21.43 -11.86 -10.10
N VAL A 85 -22.22 -11.45 -11.10
CA VAL A 85 -22.85 -12.40 -12.04
C VAL A 85 -21.79 -13.22 -12.78
N SER A 86 -20.71 -12.56 -13.23
CA SER A 86 -19.62 -13.25 -13.93
C SER A 86 -18.85 -14.22 -13.02
N ILE A 87 -18.75 -13.99 -11.70
CA ILE A 87 -18.19 -14.96 -10.74
C ILE A 87 -19.06 -16.23 -10.71
N VAL A 88 -20.38 -16.06 -10.60
CA VAL A 88 -21.32 -17.19 -10.60
C VAL A 88 -21.20 -17.99 -11.89
N VAL A 89 -21.17 -17.31 -13.03
CA VAL A 89 -21.02 -17.93 -14.35
C VAL A 89 -19.67 -18.64 -14.46
N ALA A 90 -18.57 -17.99 -14.08
CA ALA A 90 -17.22 -18.57 -14.10
C ALA A 90 -17.08 -19.80 -13.20
N SER A 91 -17.80 -19.82 -12.06
CA SER A 91 -17.81 -20.97 -11.15
C SER A 91 -18.30 -22.27 -11.82
N TRP A 92 -19.13 -22.17 -12.85
CA TRP A 92 -19.70 -23.33 -13.53
C TRP A 92 -18.72 -24.08 -14.42
N TRP A 93 -17.55 -23.49 -14.73
CA TRP A 93 -16.50 -24.16 -15.51
C TRP A 93 -15.68 -25.17 -14.70
N ARG A 94 -15.63 -25.04 -13.37
CA ARG A 94 -14.93 -25.98 -12.50
C ARG A 94 -15.95 -26.78 -11.68
N PRO A 95 -16.10 -28.09 -11.91
CA PRO A 95 -17.09 -28.92 -11.21
C PRO A 95 -17.01 -28.80 -9.68
N GLU A 96 -15.79 -28.67 -9.15
CA GLU A 96 -15.48 -28.53 -7.72
C GLU A 96 -15.90 -27.18 -7.13
N ALA A 97 -15.91 -26.11 -7.94
CA ALA A 97 -16.23 -24.75 -7.50
C ALA A 97 -17.64 -24.30 -7.93
N ARG A 98 -18.42 -25.20 -8.54
CA ARG A 98 -19.73 -24.89 -9.13
C ARG A 98 -20.73 -24.43 -8.08
N MET A 99 -21.10 -23.15 -8.15
CA MET A 99 -22.11 -22.60 -7.26
C MET A 99 -23.52 -23.08 -7.64
N ARG A 100 -24.22 -23.68 -6.67
CA ARG A 100 -25.65 -24.03 -6.76
C ARG A 100 -26.50 -22.82 -6.36
N LEU A 101 -27.81 -22.89 -6.63
CA LEU A 101 -28.76 -21.82 -6.24
C LEU A 101 -28.70 -21.48 -4.75
N ARG A 102 -28.49 -22.50 -3.91
CA ARG A 102 -28.32 -22.31 -2.46
C ARG A 102 -27.04 -21.55 -2.13
N ASP A 103 -25.92 -21.89 -2.76
CA ASP A 103 -24.63 -21.20 -2.54
C ASP A 103 -24.70 -19.74 -3.01
N ILE A 104 -25.40 -19.47 -4.12
CA ILE A 104 -25.65 -18.11 -4.61
C ILE A 104 -26.51 -17.33 -3.61
N SER A 105 -27.61 -17.93 -3.13
CA SER A 105 -28.47 -17.34 -2.10
C SER A 105 -27.70 -17.06 -0.81
N ASP A 106 -26.89 -18.01 -0.35
CA ASP A 106 -26.10 -17.90 0.87
C ASP A 106 -25.01 -16.81 0.71
N ALA A 107 -24.36 -16.73 -0.45
CA ALA A 107 -23.42 -15.67 -0.78
C ALA A 107 -24.07 -14.28 -0.82
N LEU A 108 -25.28 -14.16 -1.41
CA LEU A 108 -26.06 -12.92 -1.40
C LEU A 108 -26.51 -12.54 0.02
N SER A 109 -26.93 -13.51 0.83
CA SER A 109 -27.29 -13.31 2.24
C SER A 109 -26.09 -12.84 3.06
N LEU A 110 -24.92 -13.46 2.87
CA LEU A 110 -23.68 -13.07 3.52
C LEU A 110 -23.26 -11.65 3.10
N GLY A 111 -23.35 -11.33 1.81
CA GLY A 111 -23.12 -9.98 1.29
C GLY A 111 -24.06 -8.97 1.93
N ALA A 112 -25.37 -9.26 2.01
CA ALA A 112 -26.35 -8.38 2.63
C ALA A 112 -26.06 -8.15 4.13
N ARG A 113 -25.74 -9.22 4.88
CA ARG A 113 -25.39 -9.12 6.31
C ARG A 113 -24.15 -8.25 6.53
N ASN A 114 -23.09 -8.48 5.75
CA ASN A 114 -21.87 -7.69 5.82
C ASN A 114 -22.14 -6.22 5.47
N MET A 115 -23.00 -5.97 4.47
CA MET A 115 -23.37 -4.61 4.07
C MET A 115 -24.19 -3.87 5.12
N VAL A 116 -25.04 -4.53 5.91
CA VAL A 116 -25.77 -3.87 7.02
C VAL A 116 -24.78 -3.31 8.03
N THR A 117 -23.79 -4.09 8.45
CA THR A 117 -22.76 -3.62 9.41
C THR A 117 -21.96 -2.45 8.83
N THR A 118 -21.51 -2.54 7.57
CA THR A 118 -20.82 -1.44 6.92
C THR A 118 -21.71 -0.20 6.78
N GLY A 119 -23.00 -0.37 6.45
CA GLY A 119 -23.96 0.70 6.28
C GLY A 119 -24.22 1.49 7.56
N VAL A 120 -24.40 0.81 8.70
CA VAL A 120 -24.56 1.47 10.01
C VAL A 120 -23.33 2.31 10.36
N ILE A 121 -22.13 1.81 10.11
CA ILE A 121 -20.89 2.55 10.40
C ILE A 121 -20.75 3.77 9.50
N LEU A 122 -21.08 3.66 8.20
CA LEU A 122 -21.06 4.79 7.28
C LEU A 122 -22.12 5.84 7.62
N LEU A 123 -23.31 5.43 8.08
CA LEU A 123 -24.36 6.33 8.55
C LEU A 123 -23.89 7.15 9.76
N CYS A 124 -23.32 6.48 10.77
CA CYS A 124 -22.74 7.16 11.94
C CYS A 124 -21.57 8.08 11.55
N SER A 125 -20.68 7.62 10.66
CA SER A 125 -19.57 8.43 10.14
C SER A 125 -20.08 9.68 9.41
N GLY A 126 -21.16 9.57 8.63
CA GLY A 126 -21.82 10.69 7.97
C GLY A 126 -22.36 11.74 8.95
N ILE A 127 -22.96 11.30 10.07
CA ILE A 127 -23.41 12.21 11.14
C ILE A 127 -22.21 12.93 11.76
N VAL A 128 -21.14 12.21 12.08
CA VAL A 128 -19.90 12.81 12.63
C VAL A 128 -19.35 13.86 11.68
N VAL A 129 -19.26 13.53 10.39
CA VAL A 129 -18.78 14.45 9.34
C VAL A 129 -19.68 15.68 9.24
N GLY A 130 -21.00 15.50 9.27
CA GLY A 130 -21.96 16.60 9.27
C GLY A 130 -21.76 17.55 10.45
N VAL A 131 -21.59 17.02 11.66
CA VAL A 131 -21.30 17.82 12.86
C VAL A 131 -19.95 18.52 12.75
N VAL A 132 -18.90 17.83 12.30
CA VAL A 132 -17.56 18.41 12.12
C VAL A 132 -17.57 19.58 11.14
N LEU A 133 -18.31 19.44 10.03
CA LEU A 133 -18.47 20.50 9.04
C LEU A 133 -19.28 21.69 9.59
N LEU A 134 -20.39 21.44 10.31
CA LEU A 134 -21.23 22.49 10.90
C LEU A 134 -20.52 23.29 12.00
N VAL A 135 -19.77 22.60 12.88
CA VAL A 135 -19.04 23.23 14.00
C VAL A 135 -17.73 23.87 13.52
N GLY A 136 -17.30 23.58 12.28
CA GLY A 136 -16.02 24.06 11.73
C GLY A 136 -14.80 23.41 12.39
N ILE A 137 -14.95 22.20 12.95
CA ILE A 137 -13.85 21.45 13.58
C ILE A 137 -12.73 21.17 12.57
N GLY A 138 -13.06 20.88 11.31
CA GLY A 138 -12.03 20.68 10.26
C GLY A 138 -11.11 21.89 10.08
N ILE A 139 -11.68 23.10 10.14
CA ILE A 139 -10.89 24.34 10.06
C ILE A 139 -10.03 24.49 11.32
N LYS A 140 -10.58 24.26 12.51
CA LYS A 140 -9.82 24.34 13.77
C LYS A 140 -8.69 23.31 13.83
N PHE A 141 -8.93 22.10 13.35
CA PHE A 141 -7.92 21.05 13.29
C PHE A 141 -6.83 21.40 12.28
N SER A 142 -7.21 21.94 11.12
CA SER A 142 -6.25 22.47 10.16
C SER A 142 -5.42 23.60 10.75
N LEU A 143 -6.03 24.53 11.51
CA LEU A 143 -5.30 25.61 12.20
C LEU A 143 -4.37 25.07 13.29
N LEU A 144 -4.77 24.04 14.04
CA LEU A 144 -3.93 23.39 15.05
C LEU A 144 -2.72 22.72 14.39
N ILE A 145 -2.92 21.98 13.30
CA ILE A 145 -1.84 21.40 12.52
C ILE A 145 -0.93 22.50 11.99
N SER A 146 -1.46 23.58 11.39
CA SER A 146 -0.66 24.70 10.90
C SER A 146 0.09 25.42 12.03
N ALA A 147 -0.47 25.52 13.24
CA ALA A 147 0.21 26.11 14.39
C ALA A 147 1.39 25.25 14.87
N LEU A 148 1.24 23.93 14.86
CA LEU A 148 2.28 22.97 15.25
C LEU A 148 3.33 22.78 14.14
N ALA A 149 2.91 22.72 12.89
CA ALA A 149 3.74 22.39 11.73
C ALA A 149 4.35 23.61 11.02
N GLY A 150 3.79 24.80 11.25
CA GLY A 150 4.14 26.01 10.50
C GLY A 150 3.88 25.82 9.01
N SER A 151 4.88 26.17 8.19
CA SER A 151 4.89 25.98 6.74
C SER A 151 5.45 24.61 6.29
N SER A 152 5.75 23.71 7.23
CA SER A 152 6.35 22.42 6.91
C SER A 152 5.30 21.38 6.51
N LEU A 153 5.26 21.07 5.21
CA LEU A 153 4.43 20.00 4.67
C LEU A 153 4.80 18.62 5.28
N LEU A 154 6.08 18.36 5.52
CA LEU A 154 6.54 17.08 6.07
C LEU A 154 6.03 16.88 7.50
N LEU A 155 6.15 17.92 8.33
CA LEU A 155 5.66 17.86 9.71
C LEU A 155 4.13 17.72 9.75
N THR A 156 3.43 18.40 8.83
CA THR A 156 1.99 18.23 8.65
C THR A 156 1.61 16.79 8.30
N ILE A 157 2.32 16.15 7.36
CA ILE A 157 2.10 14.75 7.00
C ILE A 157 2.36 13.83 8.20
N CYS A 158 3.41 14.07 8.99
CA CYS A 158 3.69 13.29 10.20
C CYS A 158 2.57 13.43 11.25
N LEU A 159 2.06 14.64 11.49
CA LEU A 159 0.93 14.86 12.39
C LEU A 159 -0.34 14.18 11.89
N ILE A 160 -0.57 14.19 10.57
CA ILE A 160 -1.71 13.50 9.95
C ILE A 160 -1.56 11.97 10.10
N ALA A 161 -0.35 11.41 9.97
CA ALA A 161 -0.10 9.99 10.20
C ALA A 161 -0.42 9.58 11.65
N VAL A 162 -0.02 10.40 12.62
CA VAL A 162 -0.36 10.15 14.04
C VAL A 162 -1.87 10.26 14.26
N ALA A 163 -2.50 11.30 13.70
CA ALA A 163 -3.95 11.47 13.79
C ALA A 163 -4.71 10.30 13.14
N SER A 164 -4.24 9.80 11.99
CA SER A 164 -4.86 8.67 11.29
C SER A 164 -4.74 7.37 12.05
N LEU A 165 -3.62 7.15 12.75
CA LEU A 165 -3.46 5.98 13.61
C LEU A 165 -4.50 6.00 14.73
N ILE A 166 -4.63 7.13 15.44
CA ILE A 166 -5.56 7.27 16.58
C ILE A 166 -7.01 7.13 16.12
N LEU A 167 -7.39 7.85 15.05
CA LEU A 167 -8.76 7.82 14.52
C LEU A 167 -9.11 6.47 13.88
N GLY A 168 -8.13 5.81 13.26
CA GLY A 168 -8.32 4.53 12.58
C GLY A 168 -8.57 3.34 13.52
N MET A 169 -8.11 3.40 14.78
CA MET A 169 -8.17 2.26 15.69
C MET A 169 -9.60 1.76 16.01
N GLY A 170 -10.61 2.60 15.86
CA GLY A 170 -12.02 2.26 16.13
C GLY A 170 -12.93 2.30 14.91
N LEU A 171 -12.38 2.57 13.71
CA LEU A 171 -13.17 2.83 12.51
C LEU A 171 -12.74 1.91 11.36
N PRO A 172 -13.68 1.40 10.55
CA PRO A 172 -13.34 0.84 9.25
C PRO A 172 -12.60 1.87 8.40
N VAL A 173 -11.74 1.38 7.52
CA VAL A 173 -10.99 2.15 6.52
C VAL A 173 -11.80 3.27 5.89
N THR A 174 -13.00 2.94 5.41
CA THR A 174 -13.86 3.86 4.68
C THR A 174 -14.29 5.02 5.57
N ALA A 175 -14.69 4.75 6.81
CA ALA A 175 -15.06 5.77 7.78
C ALA A 175 -13.85 6.61 8.23
N SER A 176 -12.71 5.95 8.50
CA SER A 176 -11.44 6.63 8.84
C SER A 176 -11.02 7.61 7.76
N TYR A 177 -11.06 7.19 6.48
CA TYR A 177 -10.77 8.04 5.34
C TYR A 177 -11.68 9.27 5.28
N ILE A 178 -13.00 9.10 5.42
CA ILE A 178 -13.95 10.22 5.33
C ILE A 178 -13.68 11.24 6.44
N VAL A 179 -13.49 10.77 7.68
CA VAL A 179 -13.19 11.66 8.82
C VAL A 179 -11.86 12.40 8.59
N LEU A 180 -10.80 11.68 8.20
CA LEU A 180 -9.50 12.30 7.93
C LEU A 180 -9.54 13.27 6.75
N ALA A 181 -10.27 12.96 5.68
CA ALA A 181 -10.38 13.83 4.51
C ALA A 181 -10.96 15.20 4.88
N VAL A 182 -11.97 15.25 5.75
CA VAL A 182 -12.54 16.50 6.25
C VAL A 182 -11.54 17.30 7.08
N LEU A 183 -10.77 16.62 7.92
CA LEU A 183 -9.91 17.25 8.91
C LEU A 183 -8.54 17.67 8.35
N ALA A 184 -7.98 16.87 7.44
CA ALA A 184 -6.57 16.95 7.04
C ALA A 184 -6.35 17.37 5.58
N ALA A 185 -7.31 17.12 4.68
CA ALA A 185 -7.12 17.48 3.27
C ALA A 185 -6.88 18.99 3.07
N PRO A 186 -7.64 19.90 3.73
CA PRO A 186 -7.40 21.34 3.60
C PRO A 186 -5.99 21.76 4.04
N SER A 187 -5.45 21.14 5.08
CA SER A 187 -4.11 21.43 5.60
C SER A 187 -3.02 21.08 4.59
N LEU A 188 -3.16 19.92 3.92
CA LEU A 188 -2.23 19.49 2.88
C LEU A 188 -2.31 20.37 1.64
N THR A 189 -3.52 20.69 1.17
CA THR A 189 -3.70 21.51 -0.03
C THR A 189 -3.23 22.96 0.18
N THR A 190 -3.41 23.51 1.38
CA THR A 190 -2.93 24.86 1.72
C THR A 190 -1.41 24.95 1.72
N LEU A 191 -0.72 23.83 1.98
CA LEU A 191 0.75 23.72 1.95
C LEU A 191 1.30 23.29 0.58
N GLY A 192 0.46 23.26 -0.46
CA GLY A 192 0.87 23.05 -1.85
C GLY A 192 0.78 21.62 -2.36
N ALA A 193 0.28 20.66 -1.57
CA ALA A 193 -0.03 19.33 -2.10
C ALA A 193 -1.22 19.42 -3.08
N SER A 194 -1.16 18.68 -4.19
CA SER A 194 -2.31 18.59 -5.10
C SER A 194 -3.50 17.95 -4.38
N LEU A 195 -4.72 18.27 -4.84
CA LEU A 195 -5.93 17.69 -4.28
C LEU A 195 -5.92 16.15 -4.37
N LEU A 196 -5.42 15.62 -5.49
CA LEU A 196 -5.27 14.19 -5.70
C LEU A 196 -4.27 13.58 -4.71
N ALA A 197 -3.08 14.17 -4.57
CA ALA A 197 -2.05 13.71 -3.63
C ALA A 197 -2.56 13.72 -2.18
N ALA A 198 -3.22 14.81 -1.77
CA ALA A 198 -3.77 14.94 -0.42
C ALA A 198 -4.77 13.82 -0.09
N HIS A 199 -5.74 13.58 -0.98
CA HIS A 199 -6.72 12.52 -0.76
C HIS A 199 -6.14 11.10 -0.89
N LEU A 200 -5.17 10.87 -1.79
CA LEU A 200 -4.50 9.57 -1.88
C LEU A 200 -3.64 9.29 -0.65
N LEU A 201 -2.91 10.28 -0.13
CA LEU A 201 -2.15 10.15 1.11
C LEU A 201 -3.07 9.80 2.27
N ILE A 202 -4.16 10.55 2.44
CA ILE A 202 -5.14 10.30 3.51
C ILE A 202 -5.78 8.92 3.35
N PHE A 203 -6.07 8.49 2.12
CA PHE A 203 -6.59 7.15 1.86
C PHE A 203 -5.60 6.04 2.27
N TRP A 204 -4.32 6.20 1.94
CA TRP A 204 -3.28 5.26 2.36
C TRP A 204 -3.10 5.24 3.88
N TYR A 205 -3.02 6.42 4.51
CA TYR A 205 -2.84 6.51 5.96
C TYR A 205 -4.07 6.08 6.75
N SER A 206 -5.27 6.11 6.15
CA SER A 206 -6.46 5.51 6.77
C SER A 206 -6.35 3.98 6.92
N GLN A 207 -5.41 3.32 6.23
CA GLN A 207 -5.10 1.89 6.41
C GLN A 207 -4.14 1.62 7.58
N ASP A 208 -3.49 2.65 8.12
CA ASP A 208 -2.37 2.51 9.04
C ASP A 208 -2.74 1.68 10.28
N ALA A 209 -3.87 1.99 10.93
CA ALA A 209 -4.34 1.24 12.09
C ALA A 209 -4.58 -0.25 11.80
N ASN A 210 -4.94 -0.62 10.57
CA ASN A 210 -5.18 -2.02 10.20
C ASN A 210 -3.91 -2.84 10.00
N VAL A 211 -2.75 -2.20 9.92
CA VAL A 211 -1.45 -2.87 9.84
C VAL A 211 -0.57 -2.65 11.07
N THR A 212 -0.94 -1.71 11.94
CA THR A 212 -0.18 -1.35 13.14
C THR A 212 -0.80 -1.97 14.41
N PRO A 213 -0.01 -2.69 15.23
CA PRO A 213 -0.46 -3.10 16.57
C PRO A 213 -0.85 -1.87 17.42
N PRO A 214 -1.95 -1.93 18.20
CA PRO A 214 -2.62 -3.13 18.69
C PRO A 214 -3.79 -3.62 17.83
N VAL A 215 -4.14 -2.99 16.71
CA VAL A 215 -5.36 -3.33 15.94
C VAL A 215 -5.10 -4.41 14.89
N CYS A 216 -4.16 -4.19 13.96
CA CYS A 216 -3.55 -5.17 13.04
C CYS A 216 -4.39 -6.42 12.64
N LEU A 217 -5.68 -6.23 12.29
CA LEU A 217 -6.69 -7.31 12.28
C LEU A 217 -6.36 -8.44 11.29
N ALA A 218 -5.82 -8.09 10.12
CA ALA A 218 -5.44 -9.07 9.10
C ALA A 218 -4.28 -9.96 9.58
N ALA A 219 -3.26 -9.38 10.23
CA ALA A 219 -2.13 -10.14 10.74
C ALA A 219 -2.53 -11.03 11.92
N TYR A 220 -3.44 -10.57 12.78
CA TYR A 220 -3.94 -11.39 13.90
C TYR A 220 -4.80 -12.56 13.42
N SER A 221 -5.60 -12.35 12.38
CA SER A 221 -6.36 -13.43 11.74
C SER A 221 -5.41 -14.45 11.09
N ALA A 222 -4.37 -13.97 10.40
CA ALA A 222 -3.33 -14.84 9.83
C ALA A 222 -2.55 -15.60 10.92
N ALA A 223 -2.29 -14.98 12.07
CA ALA A 223 -1.64 -15.61 13.21
C ALA A 223 -2.48 -16.78 13.77
N GLY A 224 -3.81 -16.62 13.82
CA GLY A 224 -4.72 -17.69 14.22
C GLY A 224 -4.70 -18.90 13.27
N ILE A 225 -4.50 -18.67 11.97
CA ILE A 225 -4.32 -19.73 10.97
C ILE A 225 -2.94 -20.38 11.09
N ALA A 226 -1.89 -19.58 11.30
CA ALA A 226 -0.51 -20.05 11.38
C ALA A 226 -0.13 -20.65 12.74
N GLY A 227 -0.97 -20.50 13.77
CA GLY A 227 -0.66 -20.89 15.15
C GLY A 227 0.45 -20.05 15.80
N SER A 228 0.69 -18.83 15.32
CA SER A 228 1.72 -17.93 15.85
C SER A 228 1.14 -16.91 16.83
N ASP A 229 2.00 -16.30 17.64
CA ASP A 229 1.59 -15.22 18.54
C ASP A 229 1.07 -14.00 17.72
N PRO A 230 -0.15 -13.50 17.98
CA PRO A 230 -0.73 -12.40 17.22
C PRO A 230 0.10 -11.12 17.26
N LEU A 231 0.63 -10.75 18.43
CA LEU A 231 1.38 -9.49 18.59
C LEU A 231 2.69 -9.53 17.80
N ASN A 232 3.45 -10.61 17.90
CA ASN A 232 4.67 -10.81 17.13
C ASN A 232 4.38 -10.82 15.62
N THR A 233 3.32 -11.50 15.19
CA THR A 233 2.90 -11.53 13.78
C THR A 233 2.52 -10.13 13.29
N GLY A 234 1.82 -9.35 14.11
CA GLY A 234 1.47 -7.96 13.82
C GLY A 234 2.70 -7.05 13.72
N LEU A 235 3.68 -7.20 14.63
CA LEU A 235 4.93 -6.45 14.58
C LEU A 235 5.76 -6.77 13.33
N GLU A 236 5.79 -8.04 12.90
CA GLU A 236 6.48 -8.42 11.66
C GLU A 236 5.75 -7.93 10.41
N SER A 237 4.41 -8.00 10.39
CA SER A 237 3.59 -7.43 9.31
C SER A 237 3.84 -5.92 9.17
N TRP A 238 3.83 -5.20 10.28
CA TRP A 238 4.08 -3.75 10.32
C TRP A 238 5.46 -3.35 9.80
N LYS A 239 6.49 -4.15 10.07
CA LYS A 239 7.85 -3.93 9.55
C LYS A 239 7.89 -4.05 8.02
N ILE A 240 7.18 -5.01 7.45
CA ILE A 240 7.14 -5.25 6.00
C ILE A 240 6.25 -4.21 5.30
N ALA A 241 5.21 -3.72 5.99
CA ALA A 241 4.26 -2.74 5.48
C ALA A 241 4.82 -1.31 5.39
N LYS A 242 6.11 -1.06 5.65
CA LYS A 242 6.68 0.30 5.71
C LYS A 242 6.54 1.11 4.42
N GLY A 243 6.38 0.46 3.28
CA GLY A 243 6.01 1.12 2.02
C GLY A 243 4.75 1.98 2.14
N LEU A 244 3.81 1.62 3.03
CA LEU A 244 2.58 2.38 3.30
C LEU A 244 2.84 3.79 3.82
N TYR A 245 3.97 4.03 4.51
CA TYR A 245 4.34 5.35 5.03
C TYR A 245 5.24 6.13 4.07
N ILE A 246 6.10 5.41 3.33
CA ILE A 246 7.10 6.04 2.47
C ILE A 246 6.47 6.52 1.16
N ILE A 247 5.65 5.68 0.53
CA ILE A 247 5.09 5.97 -0.80
C ILE A 247 4.18 7.20 -0.79
N PRO A 248 3.32 7.43 0.23
CA PRO A 248 2.49 8.64 0.26
C PRO A 248 3.27 9.96 0.35
N LEU A 249 4.49 9.97 0.92
CA LEU A 249 5.35 11.14 0.87
C LEU A 249 5.70 11.51 -0.59
N LEU A 250 5.92 10.50 -1.44
CA LEU A 250 6.19 10.72 -2.85
C LEU A 250 5.00 11.36 -3.57
N PHE A 251 3.76 11.08 -3.16
CA PHE A 251 2.58 11.72 -3.76
C PHE A 251 2.62 13.24 -3.63
N CYS A 252 3.05 13.74 -2.46
CA CYS A 252 3.04 15.17 -2.16
C CYS A 252 4.29 15.91 -2.66
N TYR A 253 5.42 15.21 -2.81
CA TYR A 253 6.71 15.83 -3.11
C TYR A 253 7.25 15.56 -4.53
N THR A 254 6.65 14.63 -5.28
CA THR A 254 7.18 14.19 -6.58
C THR A 254 6.06 14.05 -7.62
N PRO A 255 6.37 14.03 -8.94
CA PRO A 255 5.37 13.86 -9.98
C PRO A 255 4.96 12.39 -10.20
N ILE A 256 5.03 11.53 -9.16
CA ILE A 256 4.74 10.10 -9.25
C ILE A 256 3.28 9.81 -9.66
N LEU A 257 2.38 10.77 -9.44
CA LEU A 257 0.97 10.73 -9.83
C LEU A 257 0.71 11.26 -11.24
N PHE A 258 1.74 11.34 -12.09
CA PHE A 258 1.66 11.88 -13.46
C PHE A 258 1.24 13.36 -13.53
N GLU A 259 1.49 14.12 -12.47
CA GLU A 259 1.23 15.57 -12.39
C GLU A 259 2.44 16.41 -12.88
N GLY A 260 3.14 15.93 -13.91
CA GLY A 260 4.35 16.56 -14.44
C GLY A 260 4.87 15.89 -15.73
N PRO A 261 6.05 16.28 -16.22
CA PRO A 261 6.65 15.67 -17.39
C PRO A 261 6.91 14.16 -17.19
N LEU A 262 6.56 13.33 -18.18
CA LEU A 262 6.67 11.87 -18.09
C LEU A 262 8.08 11.38 -17.76
N TRP A 263 9.11 12.08 -18.25
CA TRP A 263 10.51 11.72 -17.97
C TRP A 263 10.85 11.86 -16.48
N HIS A 264 10.28 12.88 -15.80
CA HIS A 264 10.50 13.12 -14.39
C HIS A 264 9.74 12.09 -13.54
N THR A 265 8.52 11.72 -13.96
CA THR A 265 7.79 10.60 -13.34
C THR A 265 8.57 9.28 -13.49
N ALA A 266 9.10 8.98 -14.67
CA ALA A 266 9.90 7.77 -14.91
C ALA A 266 11.16 7.73 -14.02
N GLU A 267 11.85 8.86 -13.90
CA GLU A 267 13.01 9.01 -13.03
C GLU A 267 12.64 8.81 -11.55
N THR A 268 11.53 9.40 -11.10
CA THR A 268 10.98 9.21 -9.75
C THR A 268 10.64 7.73 -9.49
N ILE A 269 10.06 7.02 -10.45
CA ILE A 269 9.74 5.58 -10.31
C ILE A 269 11.01 4.76 -10.10
N ILE A 270 12.05 5.02 -10.88
CA ILE A 270 13.33 4.32 -10.76
C ILE A 270 13.97 4.63 -9.41
N ALA A 271 14.03 5.91 -9.04
CA ALA A 271 14.58 6.37 -7.77
C ALA A 271 13.82 5.80 -6.57
N ALA A 272 12.47 5.79 -6.62
CA ALA A 272 11.62 5.19 -5.60
C ALA A 272 11.81 3.68 -5.48
N THR A 273 11.93 2.97 -6.61
CA THR A 273 12.17 1.51 -6.59
C THR A 273 13.51 1.19 -5.94
N LEU A 274 14.58 1.88 -6.32
CA LEU A 274 15.90 1.72 -5.73
C LEU A 274 15.93 2.16 -4.27
N GLY A 275 15.23 3.25 -3.93
CA GLY A 275 15.11 3.77 -2.57
C GLY A 275 14.39 2.79 -1.65
N LEU A 276 13.28 2.20 -2.08
CA LEU A 276 12.54 1.18 -1.34
C LEU A 276 13.37 -0.10 -1.16
N LEU A 277 14.16 -0.50 -2.16
CA LEU A 277 15.09 -1.62 -2.04
C LEU A 277 16.22 -1.30 -1.03
N ALA A 278 16.84 -0.13 -1.13
CA ALA A 278 17.86 0.34 -0.20
C ALA A 278 17.32 0.41 1.24
N PHE A 279 16.07 0.85 1.39
CA PHE A 279 15.37 0.90 2.67
C PHE A 279 15.17 -0.50 3.25
N ALA A 280 14.65 -1.43 2.43
CA ALA A 280 14.45 -2.82 2.85
C ALA A 280 15.77 -3.47 3.28
N ILE A 281 16.88 -3.22 2.56
CA ILE A 281 18.23 -3.68 2.91
C ILE A 281 18.70 -3.08 4.24
N ALA A 282 18.57 -1.77 4.43
CA ALA A 282 18.99 -1.08 5.65
C ALA A 282 18.20 -1.60 6.88
N PHE A 283 16.88 -1.77 6.70
CA PHE A 283 15.96 -2.17 7.75
C PHE A 283 16.17 -3.65 8.13
N GLU A 284 16.19 -4.57 7.16
CA GLU A 284 16.46 -6.00 7.42
C GLU A 284 17.90 -6.27 7.88
N GLY A 285 18.84 -5.39 7.53
CA GLY A 285 20.25 -5.55 7.84
C GLY A 285 20.89 -6.72 7.10
N PHE A 286 20.35 -7.07 5.94
CA PHE A 286 20.82 -8.17 5.10
C PHE A 286 20.71 -7.79 3.64
N HIS A 287 21.70 -8.20 2.84
CA HIS A 287 21.64 -8.08 1.38
C HIS A 287 22.19 -9.33 0.69
N LEU A 288 23.53 -9.46 0.65
CA LEU A 288 24.21 -10.70 0.26
C LEU A 288 24.77 -11.44 1.47
N LYS A 289 25.10 -10.68 2.52
CA LYS A 289 25.53 -11.12 3.84
C LYS A 289 24.89 -10.21 4.90
N LEU A 290 25.05 -10.58 6.16
CA LEU A 290 24.66 -9.73 7.28
C LEU A 290 25.45 -8.42 7.27
N LEU A 291 24.73 -7.31 7.45
CA LEU A 291 25.28 -5.97 7.35
C LEU A 291 25.62 -5.41 8.74
N PRO A 292 26.87 -4.96 8.99
CA PRO A 292 27.19 -4.22 10.19
C PRO A 292 26.49 -2.85 10.18
N LEU A 293 26.29 -2.27 11.37
CA LEU A 293 25.55 -1.01 11.56
C LEU A 293 26.00 0.14 10.62
N PRO A 294 27.30 0.39 10.37
CA PRO A 294 27.72 1.46 9.47
C PRO A 294 27.20 1.26 8.03
N SER A 295 27.27 0.03 7.52
CA SER A 295 26.76 -0.25 6.17
C SER A 295 25.24 -0.11 6.09
N ARG A 296 24.51 -0.44 7.15
CA ARG A 296 23.05 -0.21 7.23
C ARG A 296 22.72 1.27 7.21
N LEU A 297 23.46 2.09 7.95
CA LEU A 297 23.31 3.55 7.94
C LEU A 297 23.62 4.15 6.57
N LEU A 298 24.61 3.61 5.83
CA LEU A 298 24.89 4.05 4.46
C LEU A 298 23.78 3.68 3.47
N TYR A 299 23.18 2.49 3.57
CA TYR A 299 21.99 2.14 2.77
C TYR A 299 20.78 3.02 3.15
N PHE A 300 20.64 3.36 4.44
CA PHE A 300 19.60 4.30 4.88
C PHE A 300 19.85 5.71 4.33
N ALA A 301 21.09 6.21 4.34
CA ALA A 301 21.45 7.47 3.72
C ALA A 301 21.18 7.47 2.21
N SER A 302 21.51 6.37 1.51
CA SER A 302 21.16 6.17 0.11
C SER A 302 19.65 6.22 -0.12
N THR A 303 18.85 5.62 0.76
CA THR A 303 17.38 5.72 0.73
C THR A 303 16.92 7.16 0.81
N VAL A 304 17.40 7.92 1.80
CA VAL A 304 17.00 9.32 1.98
C VAL A 304 17.34 10.14 0.73
N LEU A 305 18.55 9.97 0.17
CA LEU A 305 18.97 10.66 -1.04
C LEU A 305 18.13 10.29 -2.27
N LEU A 306 17.78 9.00 -2.43
CA LEU A 306 16.97 8.50 -3.55
C LEU A 306 15.50 8.89 -3.48
N LEU A 307 14.96 9.17 -2.29
CA LEU A 307 13.56 9.56 -2.11
C LEU A 307 13.37 11.07 -1.97
N PHE A 308 14.45 11.84 -1.84
CA PHE A 308 14.39 13.28 -1.70
C PHE A 308 14.10 13.93 -3.06
N PRO A 309 13.14 14.87 -3.19
CA PRO A 309 12.67 15.40 -4.48
C PRO A 309 13.70 16.29 -5.19
N SER A 310 14.79 15.71 -5.69
CA SER A 310 15.87 16.39 -6.40
C SER A 310 16.69 15.40 -7.22
N TRP A 311 16.77 15.64 -8.54
CA TRP A 311 17.50 14.78 -9.47
C TRP A 311 18.98 14.61 -9.09
N ARG A 312 19.61 15.64 -8.51
CA ARG A 312 21.01 15.59 -8.07
C ARG A 312 21.18 14.60 -6.92
N LEU A 313 20.22 14.58 -6.00
CA LEU A 313 20.23 13.67 -4.85
C LEU A 313 19.87 12.25 -5.28
N HIS A 314 19.00 12.08 -6.28
CA HIS A 314 18.75 10.77 -6.88
C HIS A 314 20.04 10.20 -7.50
N ALA A 315 20.79 11.01 -8.25
CA ALA A 315 22.05 10.59 -8.86
C ALA A 315 23.11 10.21 -7.81
N THR A 316 23.28 11.01 -6.76
CA THR A 316 24.24 10.71 -5.68
C THR A 316 23.80 9.50 -4.85
N GLY A 317 22.50 9.37 -4.58
CA GLY A 317 21.91 8.23 -3.89
C GLY A 317 22.07 6.93 -4.68
N ALA A 318 21.88 6.97 -6.00
CA ALA A 318 22.08 5.84 -6.90
C ALA A 318 23.56 5.43 -6.99
N ALA A 319 24.46 6.41 -7.11
CA ALA A 319 25.90 6.16 -7.08
C ALA A 319 26.33 5.51 -5.76
N LEU A 320 25.85 6.02 -4.63
CA LEU A 320 26.11 5.44 -3.31
C LEU A 320 25.57 4.00 -3.23
N PHE A 321 24.34 3.76 -3.71
CA PHE A 321 23.77 2.42 -3.75
C PHE A 321 24.63 1.44 -4.56
N LEU A 322 25.07 1.84 -5.76
CA LEU A 322 25.92 1.02 -6.63
C LEU A 322 27.28 0.72 -6.00
N VAL A 323 27.91 1.69 -5.33
CA VAL A 323 29.16 1.48 -4.59
C VAL A 323 28.95 0.48 -3.45
N LEU A 324 27.87 0.62 -2.67
CA LEU A 324 27.56 -0.32 -1.59
C LEU A 324 27.22 -1.73 -2.12
N TYR A 325 26.52 -1.81 -3.24
CA TYR A 325 26.17 -3.06 -3.92
C TYR A 325 27.42 -3.81 -4.39
N THR A 326 28.31 -3.11 -5.11
CA THR A 326 29.55 -3.68 -5.64
C THR A 326 30.51 -4.10 -4.53
N PHE A 327 30.69 -3.26 -3.49
CA PHE A 327 31.50 -3.60 -2.32
C PHE A 327 31.03 -4.89 -1.63
N GLN A 328 29.71 -5.07 -1.49
CA GLN A 328 29.12 -6.30 -0.94
C GLN A 328 29.37 -7.52 -1.84
N ARG A 329 29.25 -7.35 -3.17
CA ARG A 329 29.47 -8.44 -4.14
C ARG A 329 30.92 -8.92 -4.15
N PHE A 330 31.90 -8.01 -4.16
CA PHE A 330 33.32 -8.36 -4.10
C PHE A 330 33.71 -9.02 -2.78
N GLY A 331 33.11 -8.57 -1.66
CA GLY A 331 33.31 -9.20 -0.35
C GLY A 331 32.85 -10.67 -0.32
N ARG A 332 31.72 -11.00 -0.95
CA ARG A 332 31.20 -12.37 -1.04
C ARG A 332 32.08 -13.30 -1.89
N SER A 333 32.65 -12.79 -2.99
CA SER A 333 33.51 -13.60 -3.87
C SER A 333 34.80 -14.05 -3.16
N ARG A 334 35.34 -13.24 -2.24
CA ARG A 334 36.53 -13.60 -1.47
C ARG A 334 36.24 -14.71 -0.45
N GLU A 335 35.08 -14.66 0.21
CA GLU A 335 34.67 -15.65 1.22
C GLU A 335 34.42 -17.05 0.63
N HIS A 336 33.96 -17.12 -0.63
CA HIS A 336 33.74 -18.38 -1.34
C HIS A 336 35.03 -18.97 -1.95
N SER A 337 36.09 -18.16 -2.13
CA SER A 337 37.40 -18.64 -2.59
C SER A 337 38.26 -19.21 -1.44
N THR A 338 37.86 -18.98 -0.19
CA THR A 338 38.56 -19.42 1.02
C THR A 338 37.89 -20.60 1.73
N ARG A 339 36.83 -21.17 1.14
CA ARG A 339 36.16 -22.40 1.59
C ARG A 339 36.24 -23.44 0.49
#